data_AF-A0A6I2IGQ0-F1
#
_entry.id   AF-A0A6I2IGQ0-F1
#
_cell.length_a   1.000
_cell.length_b   1.000
_cell.length_c   1.000
_cell.angle_alpha   90.00
_cell.angle_beta   90.00
_cell.angle_gamma   90.00
#
_symmetry.space_group_name_H-M   'P 1'
#
loop_
_entity.id
_entity.type
_entity.pdbx_description
1 polymer ?
#
loop_
_entity_poly.entity_id
_entity_poly.type
_entity_poly.pdbx_seq_one_letter_code
_entity_poly.pdbx_strand_id
1 'polypeptide(L)'
;MEDMMIKFEVRDRREVFFFLNVAFEKSIGISSHRWGNHQEGLKEAIKRGFHEYSKNAHSFSFIDFKKMAAANFLNEESFSVLDDYNACLFLWSYVKHSQRKVVTTNRYLMTSWEKTCLKIYTVPVTREQRAECVIGYFDCLGLDISLGLDRKRLELLTAMQKWNAVEIKSKYTRWIDRENKELCEWLWRYLLQEGLVCDDIVLKDSDETYFAIMGFLSAWPDTIHSPGETGNPQAGAHIVSKEEALTRMHKAWMQKQYRKSLSSNEVKLSKSTINKLNMIERKTGVKPGVIIGDYVDELYNKLKK
;
A
#
# COMPACT_ATOMS: atom_id res chain seq x y z
N MET A 1 47.88 18.95 -2.32
CA MET A 1 46.42 19.13 -2.43
C MET A 1 45.73 18.16 -1.46
N GLU A 2 46.25 18.07 -0.23
CA GLU A 2 45.94 17.00 0.75
C GLU A 2 45.43 17.53 2.10
N ASP A 3 45.35 18.84 2.31
CA ASP A 3 45.04 19.43 3.63
C ASP A 3 43.65 20.08 3.78
N MET A 4 42.73 19.80 2.85
CA MET A 4 41.31 20.11 3.06
C MET A 4 40.58 18.84 3.52
N MET A 5 41.04 18.23 4.63
CA MET A 5 40.18 17.34 5.40
C MET A 5 39.06 18.18 6.02
N ILE A 6 38.03 18.46 5.23
CA ILE A 6 36.73 18.89 5.75
C ILE A 6 36.35 17.83 6.78
N LYS A 7 36.35 18.20 8.07
CA LYS A 7 35.75 17.38 9.11
C LYS A 7 34.29 17.19 8.71
N PHE A 8 33.98 15.99 8.23
CA PHE A 8 32.64 15.58 7.84
C PHE A 8 31.80 15.41 9.12
N GLU A 9 31.37 16.52 9.71
CA GLU A 9 30.25 16.51 10.64
C GLU A 9 28.97 16.59 9.82
N VAL A 10 28.50 15.44 9.36
CA VAL A 10 27.10 15.32 8.94
C VAL A 10 26.30 15.19 10.22
N ARG A 11 25.55 16.24 10.57
CA ARG A 11 24.78 16.29 11.82
C ARG A 11 23.34 15.77 11.64
N ASP A 12 22.88 15.73 10.39
CA ASP A 12 21.51 15.35 10.03
C ASP A 12 21.50 14.10 9.14
N ARG A 13 20.66 13.14 9.50
CA ARG A 13 20.41 11.92 8.73
C ARG A 13 19.94 12.25 7.31
N ARG A 14 19.15 13.33 7.12
CA ARG A 14 18.68 13.78 5.80
C ARG A 14 19.84 14.25 4.92
N GLU A 15 20.78 15.02 5.47
CA GLU A 15 21.99 15.42 4.73
C GLU A 15 22.78 14.19 4.23
N VAL A 16 22.95 13.16 5.07
CA VAL A 16 23.60 11.90 4.66
C VAL A 16 22.87 11.25 3.48
N PHE A 17 21.53 11.18 3.54
CA PHE A 17 20.71 10.60 2.48
C PHE A 17 20.88 11.33 1.15
N PHE A 18 20.83 12.66 1.15
CA PHE A 18 21.03 13.47 -0.05
C PHE A 18 22.40 13.18 -0.68
N PHE A 19 23.47 13.18 0.12
CA PHE A 19 24.81 12.99 -0.39
C PHE A 19 25.05 11.60 -0.98
N LEU A 20 24.50 10.56 -0.35
CA LEU A 20 24.55 9.21 -0.90
C LEU A 20 23.78 9.12 -2.22
N ASN A 21 22.61 9.73 -2.29
CA ASN A 21 21.78 9.72 -3.48
C ASN A 21 22.48 10.38 -4.67
N VAL A 22 23.12 11.54 -4.47
CA VAL A 22 23.92 12.19 -5.53
C VAL A 22 25.10 11.30 -5.97
N ALA A 23 25.74 10.60 -5.03
CA ALA A 23 26.84 9.69 -5.33
C ALA A 23 26.38 8.48 -6.17
N PHE A 24 25.19 7.94 -5.89
CA PHE A 24 24.61 6.83 -6.64
C PHE A 24 24.12 7.24 -8.03
N GLU A 25 23.41 8.38 -8.13
CA GLU A 25 22.88 8.88 -9.41
C GLU A 25 24.00 9.17 -10.42
N LYS A 26 25.13 9.69 -9.96
CA LYS A 26 26.31 9.94 -10.80
C LYS A 26 27.11 8.68 -11.15
N SER A 27 26.53 7.49 -10.95
CA SER A 27 27.08 6.20 -11.40
C SER A 27 28.49 5.94 -10.87
N ILE A 28 28.75 6.30 -9.62
CA ILE A 28 29.98 5.87 -8.95
C ILE A 28 29.75 4.40 -8.64
N GLY A 29 30.31 3.51 -9.46
CA GLY A 29 30.18 2.05 -9.39
C GLY A 29 30.76 1.44 -8.10
N ILE A 30 30.19 1.81 -6.95
CA ILE A 30 30.55 1.27 -5.65
C ILE A 30 29.76 -0.03 -5.49
N SER A 31 30.36 -1.14 -5.93
CA SER A 31 29.83 -2.47 -5.63
C SER A 31 29.62 -2.58 -4.11
N SER A 32 28.40 -2.92 -3.68
CA SER A 32 28.01 -3.07 -2.27
C SER A 32 28.88 -4.07 -1.49
N HIS A 33 29.65 -4.89 -2.19
CA HIS A 33 30.46 -5.98 -1.66
C HIS A 33 31.82 -5.51 -1.11
N ARG A 34 32.21 -4.24 -1.34
CA ARG A 34 33.43 -3.63 -0.79
C ARG A 34 33.18 -2.75 0.44
N TRP A 35 31.94 -2.71 0.93
CA TRP A 35 31.61 -1.95 2.12
C TRP A 35 32.11 -2.76 3.33
N GLY A 36 33.35 -2.49 3.75
CA GLY A 36 33.84 -2.88 5.06
C GLY A 36 33.08 -2.13 6.16
N ASN A 37 33.77 -1.62 7.17
CA ASN A 37 33.14 -0.83 8.24
C ASN A 37 32.24 0.29 7.65
N HIS A 38 30.92 0.19 7.84
CA HIS A 38 29.90 0.90 7.07
C HIS A 38 30.08 2.43 7.06
N GLN A 39 30.66 3.00 8.11
CA GLN A 39 30.94 4.44 8.20
C GLN A 39 32.03 4.93 7.24
N GLU A 40 33.05 4.12 6.97
CA GLU A 40 34.18 4.56 6.13
C GLU A 40 33.84 4.46 4.65
N GLY A 41 33.08 3.43 4.26
CA GLY A 41 32.50 3.33 2.91
C GLY A 41 31.53 4.48 2.60
N LEU A 42 30.76 4.92 3.60
CA LEU A 42 29.86 6.07 3.50
C LEU A 42 30.62 7.38 3.24
N LYS A 43 31.66 7.68 4.04
CA LYS A 43 32.48 8.88 3.85
C LYS A 43 33.11 8.92 2.46
N GLU A 44 33.60 7.78 1.98
CA GLU A 44 34.23 7.67 0.67
C GLU A 44 33.23 7.86 -0.47
N ALA A 45 32.03 7.29 -0.37
CA ALA A 45 30.96 7.51 -1.36
C ALA A 45 30.58 8.99 -1.46
N ILE A 46 30.40 9.66 -0.31
CA ILE A 46 30.07 11.08 -0.26
C ILE A 46 31.19 11.95 -0.85
N LYS A 47 32.46 11.68 -0.51
CA LYS A 47 33.62 12.39 -1.07
C LYS A 47 33.65 12.28 -2.60
N ARG A 48 33.43 11.09 -3.16
CA ARG A 48 33.43 10.88 -4.60
C ARG A 48 32.25 11.55 -5.29
N GLY A 49 31.05 11.50 -4.69
CA GLY A 49 29.86 12.20 -5.18
C GLY A 49 30.10 13.72 -5.26
N PHE A 50 30.69 14.29 -4.21
CA PHE A 50 31.08 15.70 -4.19
C PHE A 50 32.14 16.03 -5.24
N HIS A 51 33.18 15.19 -5.39
CA HIS A 51 34.24 15.38 -6.37
C HIS A 51 33.69 15.42 -7.80
N GLU A 52 32.86 14.46 -8.19
CA GLU A 52 32.25 14.43 -9.53
C GLU A 52 31.29 15.59 -9.79
N TYR A 53 30.56 16.03 -8.77
CA TYR A 53 29.71 17.22 -8.89
C TYR A 53 30.56 18.49 -9.09
N SER A 54 31.64 18.63 -8.33
CA SER A 54 32.55 19.80 -8.38
C SER A 54 33.35 19.89 -9.69
N LYS A 55 33.66 18.77 -10.35
CA LYS A 55 34.33 18.75 -11.67
C LYS A 55 33.48 19.40 -12.77
N ASN A 56 32.15 19.24 -12.69
CA ASN A 56 31.22 19.71 -13.71
C ASN A 56 30.69 21.12 -13.43
N ALA A 57 30.79 21.59 -12.19
CA ALA A 57 30.35 22.91 -11.77
C ALA A 57 31.57 23.75 -11.37
N HIS A 58 32.15 24.47 -12.34
CA HIS A 58 33.19 25.45 -12.07
C HIS A 58 32.71 26.42 -10.97
N SER A 59 33.32 26.35 -9.78
CA SER A 59 33.06 27.14 -8.56
C SER A 59 32.00 26.66 -7.56
N PHE A 60 31.56 25.40 -7.58
CA PHE A 60 30.60 24.92 -6.56
C PHE A 60 31.28 24.60 -5.23
N SER A 61 30.94 25.31 -4.16
CA SER A 61 31.48 25.02 -2.82
C SER A 61 30.69 23.92 -2.10
N PHE A 62 31.29 23.29 -1.09
CA PHE A 62 30.58 22.34 -0.22
C PHE A 62 29.42 22.99 0.55
N ILE A 63 29.51 24.30 0.82
CA ILE A 63 28.43 25.08 1.44
C ILE A 63 27.23 25.16 0.48
N ASP A 64 27.48 25.39 -0.81
CA ASP A 64 26.43 25.43 -1.82
C ASP A 64 25.78 24.05 -1.98
N PHE A 65 26.57 22.98 -1.86
CA PHE A 65 26.06 21.61 -1.87
C PHE A 65 25.19 21.28 -0.65
N LYS A 66 25.56 21.75 0.55
CA LYS A 66 24.70 21.66 1.75
C LYS A 66 23.40 22.46 1.61
N LYS A 67 23.48 23.66 1.05
CA LYS A 67 22.29 24.48 0.77
C LYS A 67 21.35 23.79 -0.22
N MET A 68 21.90 23.16 -1.27
CA MET A 68 21.10 22.34 -2.20
C MET A 68 20.46 21.14 -1.51
N ALA A 69 21.19 20.43 -0.65
CA ALA A 69 20.66 19.33 0.14
C ALA A 69 19.46 19.78 0.97
N ALA A 70 19.63 20.86 1.76
CA ALA A 70 18.57 21.44 2.57
C ALA A 70 17.37 21.91 1.72
N ALA A 71 17.61 22.48 0.54
CA ALA A 71 16.56 22.91 -0.37
C ALA A 71 15.79 21.77 -1.04
N ASN A 72 16.30 20.53 -1.01
CA ASN A 72 15.66 19.36 -1.63
C ASN A 72 14.78 18.57 -0.64
N PHE A 73 14.63 19.03 0.61
CA PHE A 73 13.75 18.42 1.60
C PHE A 73 12.45 19.20 1.77
N LEU A 74 11.38 18.47 2.04
CA LEU A 74 10.14 19.08 2.53
C LEU A 74 10.38 19.54 3.97
N ASN A 75 9.87 20.73 4.30
CA ASN A 75 9.95 21.25 5.66
C ASN A 75 9.02 20.45 6.60
N GLU A 76 9.23 20.57 7.92
CA GLU A 76 8.42 19.86 8.91
C GLU A 76 6.94 20.24 8.82
N GLU A 77 6.64 21.51 8.52
CA GLU A 77 5.27 22.01 8.36
C GLU A 77 4.49 21.29 7.24
N SER A 78 5.18 20.87 6.17
CA SER A 78 4.58 20.06 5.09
C SER A 78 4.00 18.75 5.62
N PHE A 79 4.52 18.25 6.74
CA PHE A 79 4.10 17.00 7.38
C PHE A 79 3.24 17.20 8.62
N SER A 80 2.74 18.42 8.88
CA SER A 80 1.83 18.70 10.01
C SER A 80 0.60 17.79 10.06
N VAL A 81 0.15 17.29 8.91
CA VAL A 81 -0.94 16.29 8.82
C VAL A 81 -0.63 14.99 9.55
N LEU A 82 0.64 14.64 9.77
CA LEU A 82 1.05 13.46 10.52
C LEU A 82 0.81 13.59 12.03
N ASP A 83 0.45 14.78 12.51
CA ASP A 83 0.04 14.96 13.89
C ASP A 83 -1.28 14.26 14.21
N ASP A 84 -2.16 14.16 13.21
CA ASP A 84 -3.35 13.32 13.28
C ASP A 84 -2.98 11.83 13.13
N TYR A 85 -3.39 11.03 14.11
CA TYR A 85 -3.06 9.61 14.18
C TYR A 85 -3.58 8.81 12.97
N ASN A 86 -4.81 9.09 12.54
CA ASN A 86 -5.47 8.38 11.46
C ASN A 86 -4.91 8.78 10.11
N ALA A 87 -4.62 10.07 9.92
CA ALA A 87 -3.95 10.58 8.74
C ALA A 87 -2.54 10.00 8.62
N CYS A 88 -1.81 9.90 9.73
CA CYS A 88 -0.49 9.28 9.77
C CYS A 88 -0.54 7.80 9.33
N LEU A 89 -1.53 7.04 9.83
CA LEU A 89 -1.73 5.65 9.44
C LEU A 89 -2.15 5.49 7.98
N PHE A 90 -3.05 6.35 7.50
CA PHE A 90 -3.47 6.38 6.10
C PHE A 90 -2.28 6.65 5.19
N LEU A 91 -1.50 7.71 5.49
CA LEU A 91 -0.36 8.12 4.68
C LEU A 91 0.73 7.06 4.70
N TRP A 92 1.01 6.45 5.85
CA TRP A 92 1.94 5.34 5.94
C TRP A 92 1.51 4.15 5.06
N SER A 93 0.23 3.75 5.11
CA SER A 93 -0.30 2.68 4.28
C SER A 93 -0.23 3.02 2.79
N TYR A 94 -0.53 4.28 2.44
CA TYR A 94 -0.41 4.83 1.10
C TYR A 94 1.02 4.71 0.56
N VAL A 95 2.00 5.25 1.28
CA VAL A 95 3.40 5.25 0.82
C VAL A 95 3.97 3.85 0.76
N LYS A 96 3.64 2.96 1.71
CA LYS A 96 4.10 1.56 1.73
C LYS A 96 3.66 0.82 0.47
N HIS A 97 2.43 1.06 -0.02
CA HIS A 97 1.96 0.49 -1.27
C HIS A 97 2.62 1.16 -2.49
N SER A 98 2.72 2.49 -2.52
CA SER A 98 3.37 3.23 -3.60
C SER A 98 4.84 2.81 -3.81
N GLN A 99 5.56 2.47 -2.72
CA GLN A 99 6.92 1.96 -2.79
C GLN A 99 7.05 0.65 -3.56
N ARG A 100 6.09 -0.29 -3.45
CA ARG A 100 6.15 -1.55 -4.22
C ARG A 100 6.32 -1.29 -5.72
N LYS A 101 5.73 -0.21 -6.24
CA LYS A 101 5.88 0.20 -7.65
C LYS A 101 7.30 0.66 -7.98
N VAL A 102 7.91 1.47 -7.12
CA VAL A 102 9.27 2.01 -7.32
C VAL A 102 10.31 0.88 -7.27
N VAL A 103 10.14 -0.09 -6.37
CA VAL A 103 11.05 -1.23 -6.21
C VAL A 103 11.03 -2.17 -7.42
N THR A 104 9.88 -2.33 -8.10
CA THR A 104 9.78 -3.22 -9.26
C THR A 104 10.46 -2.67 -10.52
N THR A 105 10.51 -1.35 -10.70
CA THR A 105 11.10 -0.73 -11.89
C THR A 105 12.60 -0.49 -11.77
N ASN A 106 13.15 -0.41 -10.55
CA ASN A 106 14.55 -0.05 -10.31
C ASN A 106 15.30 -1.09 -9.45
N ARG A 107 15.11 -2.38 -9.78
CA ARG A 107 15.61 -3.54 -9.03
C ARG A 107 17.13 -3.54 -8.76
N TYR A 108 17.92 -2.81 -9.55
CA TYR A 108 19.38 -2.78 -9.47
C TYR A 108 19.94 -1.70 -8.54
N LEU A 109 19.13 -0.72 -8.11
CA LEU A 109 19.59 0.39 -7.26
C LEU A 109 19.12 0.30 -5.81
N MET A 110 18.21 -0.62 -5.48
CA MET A 110 17.82 -0.91 -4.10
C MET A 110 18.95 -1.61 -3.35
N THR A 111 19.92 -0.82 -2.88
CA THR A 111 20.98 -1.31 -2.02
C THR A 111 20.40 -1.81 -0.69
N SER A 112 21.09 -2.75 -0.03
CA SER A 112 20.72 -3.19 1.34
C SER A 112 20.63 -2.02 2.34
N TRP A 113 21.27 -0.89 2.00
CA TRP A 113 21.26 0.37 2.73
C TRP A 113 19.88 1.03 2.78
N GLU A 114 19.12 1.09 1.68
CA GLU A 114 17.76 1.66 1.69
C GLU A 114 16.82 0.86 2.59
N LYS A 115 17.01 -0.46 2.63
CA LYS A 115 16.28 -1.35 3.55
C LYS A 115 16.63 -1.11 5.01
N THR A 116 17.90 -0.82 5.28
CA THR A 116 18.44 -0.59 6.62
C THR A 116 18.07 0.79 7.14
N CYS A 117 18.13 1.81 6.28
CA CYS A 117 18.05 3.20 6.69
C CYS A 117 16.68 3.80 6.58
N LEU A 118 15.73 3.20 5.88
CA LEU A 118 14.36 3.72 5.89
C LEU A 118 13.50 3.15 7.02
N LYS A 119 13.98 2.15 7.79
CA LYS A 119 13.17 1.38 8.75
C LYS A 119 11.83 0.88 8.16
N ILE A 120 11.67 0.89 6.83
CA ILE A 120 10.41 0.57 6.15
C ILE A 120 9.98 -0.89 6.38
N TYR A 121 10.94 -1.76 6.71
CA TYR A 121 10.71 -3.17 6.99
C TYR A 121 10.42 -3.45 8.47
N THR A 122 10.60 -2.46 9.35
CA THR A 122 10.07 -2.58 10.71
C THR A 122 8.61 -2.18 10.68
N VAL A 123 7.74 -3.07 11.14
CA VAL A 123 6.31 -2.79 11.35
C VAL A 123 6.21 -1.65 12.36
N PRO A 124 5.87 -0.41 11.97
CA PRO A 124 5.83 0.69 12.91
C PRO A 124 4.58 0.53 13.78
N VAL A 125 4.79 0.45 15.10
CA VAL A 125 3.72 0.22 16.09
C VAL A 125 3.23 1.51 16.74
N THR A 126 3.98 2.60 16.58
CA THR A 126 3.68 3.94 17.10
C THR A 126 3.38 4.92 15.97
N ARG A 127 2.79 6.07 16.30
CA ARG A 127 2.59 7.17 15.36
C ARG A 127 3.93 7.74 14.90
N GLU A 128 4.85 7.93 15.84
CA GLU A 128 6.18 8.51 15.61
C GLU A 128 6.97 7.65 14.62
N GLN A 129 6.96 6.33 14.79
CA GLN A 129 7.60 5.41 13.84
C GLN A 129 6.95 5.45 12.45
N ARG A 130 5.61 5.59 12.38
CA ARG A 130 4.90 5.75 11.09
C ARG A 130 5.27 7.06 10.42
N ALA A 131 5.32 8.16 11.18
CA ALA A 131 5.72 9.46 10.69
C ALA A 131 7.17 9.45 10.16
N GLU A 132 8.11 8.85 10.89
CA GLU A 132 9.49 8.63 10.42
C GLU A 132 9.53 7.88 9.08
N CYS A 133 8.69 6.85 8.91
CA CYS A 133 8.63 6.09 7.66
C CYS A 133 8.06 6.91 6.49
N VAL A 134 7.00 7.69 6.73
CA VAL A 134 6.41 8.57 5.71
C VAL A 134 7.41 9.64 5.28
N ILE A 135 8.02 10.33 6.25
CA ILE A 135 9.06 11.33 6.01
C ILE A 135 10.21 10.72 5.22
N GLY A 136 10.73 9.56 5.67
CA GLY A 136 11.83 8.88 5.00
C GLY A 136 11.52 8.52 3.55
N TYR A 137 10.29 8.09 3.25
CA TYR A 137 9.84 7.85 1.87
C TYR A 137 9.96 9.11 1.00
N PHE A 138 9.42 10.24 1.48
CA PHE A 138 9.49 11.50 0.73
C PHE A 138 10.90 12.06 0.65
N ASP A 139 11.73 11.88 1.67
CA ASP A 139 13.15 12.25 1.62
C ASP A 139 13.88 11.49 0.50
N CYS A 140 13.47 10.25 0.21
CA CYS A 140 14.02 9.41 -0.86
C CYS A 140 13.31 9.55 -2.21
N LEU A 141 12.15 10.21 -2.28
CA LEU A 141 11.43 10.42 -3.54
C LEU A 141 12.15 11.43 -4.44
N GLY A 142 12.57 11.03 -5.64
CA GLY A 142 13.18 11.97 -6.60
C GLY A 142 14.68 12.10 -6.41
N LEU A 143 15.39 11.18 -7.07
CA LEU A 143 16.83 11.23 -7.26
C LEU A 143 17.24 12.25 -8.33
N ASP A 144 16.32 12.69 -9.19
CA ASP A 144 16.62 13.67 -10.24
C ASP A 144 16.63 15.10 -9.67
N ILE A 145 17.83 15.65 -9.50
CA ILE A 145 18.11 16.96 -8.90
C ILE A 145 17.35 18.10 -9.62
N SER A 146 16.97 17.90 -10.89
CA SER A 146 16.29 18.94 -11.69
C SER A 146 14.79 19.11 -11.37
N LEU A 147 14.13 18.09 -10.81
CA LEU A 147 12.66 18.07 -10.60
C LEU A 147 12.24 17.50 -9.24
N GLY A 148 13.20 17.16 -8.36
CA GLY A 148 12.98 16.40 -7.13
C GLY A 148 11.97 17.03 -6.17
N LEU A 149 12.12 18.31 -5.82
CA LEU A 149 11.28 18.96 -4.81
C LEU A 149 9.82 19.13 -5.28
N ASP A 150 9.60 19.55 -6.52
CA ASP A 150 8.25 19.73 -7.05
C ASP A 150 7.51 18.40 -7.17
N ARG A 151 8.22 17.32 -7.51
CA ARG A 151 7.67 15.97 -7.50
C ARG A 151 7.30 15.51 -6.09
N LYS A 152 8.16 15.74 -5.09
CA LYS A 152 7.88 15.42 -3.67
C LYS A 152 6.62 16.16 -3.20
N ARG A 153 6.54 17.47 -3.48
CA ARG A 153 5.37 18.30 -3.15
C ARG A 153 4.11 17.78 -3.83
N LEU A 154 4.17 17.50 -5.13
CA LEU A 154 3.02 17.01 -5.90
C LEU A 154 2.53 15.66 -5.37
N GLU A 155 3.43 14.73 -5.07
CA GLU A 155 3.05 13.42 -4.51
C GLU A 155 2.44 13.56 -3.11
N LEU A 156 3.00 14.44 -2.25
CA LEU A 156 2.44 14.69 -0.92
C LEU A 156 1.06 15.36 -1.02
N LEU A 157 0.92 16.38 -1.86
CA LEU A 157 -0.37 17.03 -2.13
C LEU A 157 -1.41 16.03 -2.65
N THR A 158 -1.01 15.13 -3.55
CA THR A 158 -1.89 14.07 -4.06
C THR A 158 -2.32 13.12 -2.95
N ALA A 159 -1.39 12.72 -2.07
CA ALA A 159 -1.71 11.87 -0.93
C ALA A 159 -2.66 12.57 0.06
N MET A 160 -2.45 13.87 0.31
CA MET A 160 -3.32 14.69 1.17
C MET A 160 -4.72 14.89 0.57
N GLN A 161 -4.83 15.10 -0.75
CA GLN A 161 -6.12 15.16 -1.42
C GLN A 161 -6.89 13.84 -1.28
N LYS A 162 -6.19 12.70 -1.41
CA LYS A 162 -6.79 11.38 -1.20
C LYS A 162 -7.23 11.16 0.24
N TRP A 163 -6.43 11.61 1.22
CA TRP A 163 -6.80 11.61 2.63
C TRP A 163 -8.09 12.41 2.87
N ASN A 164 -8.15 13.65 2.40
CA ASN A 164 -9.32 14.52 2.55
C ASN A 164 -10.58 13.93 1.87
N ALA A 165 -10.40 13.12 0.82
CA ALA A 165 -11.49 12.45 0.12
C ALA A 165 -11.98 11.16 0.79
N VAL A 166 -11.31 10.66 1.84
CA VAL A 166 -11.72 9.44 2.55
C VAL A 166 -13.14 9.59 3.12
N GLU A 167 -13.47 10.75 3.68
CA GLU A 167 -14.78 11.04 4.27
C GLU A 167 -15.88 11.22 3.20
N ILE A 168 -15.52 11.73 2.03
CA ILE A 168 -16.48 11.98 0.94
C ILE A 168 -16.96 10.66 0.29
N LYS A 169 -16.17 9.58 0.45
CA LYS A 169 -16.41 8.21 -0.05
C LYS A 169 -16.79 8.16 -1.54
N SER A 170 -15.87 7.67 -2.37
CA SER A 170 -16.17 7.38 -3.78
C SER A 170 -17.34 6.40 -3.93
N LYS A 171 -18.01 6.41 -5.10
CA LYS A 171 -19.09 5.45 -5.39
C LYS A 171 -18.65 3.98 -5.25
N TYR A 172 -17.36 3.70 -5.42
CA TYR A 172 -16.79 2.34 -5.33
C TYR A 172 -16.30 1.95 -3.94
N THR A 173 -16.17 2.90 -3.01
CA THR A 173 -15.73 2.65 -1.62
C THR A 173 -16.81 2.97 -0.60
N ARG A 174 -17.97 3.49 -1.02
CA ARG A 174 -19.09 3.83 -0.14
C ARG A 174 -19.62 2.64 0.68
N TRP A 175 -19.50 1.43 0.15
CA TRP A 175 -19.89 0.20 0.84
C TRP A 175 -18.92 -0.18 1.97
N ILE A 176 -17.73 0.42 2.03
CA ILE A 176 -16.77 0.25 3.11
C ILE A 176 -17.18 1.20 4.24
N ASP A 177 -17.69 0.60 5.31
CA ASP A 177 -18.19 1.32 6.47
C ASP A 177 -17.20 1.22 7.63
N ARG A 178 -16.82 2.38 8.17
CA ARG A 178 -15.87 2.54 9.28
C ARG A 178 -16.40 1.89 10.55
N GLU A 179 -17.71 2.05 10.80
CA GLU A 179 -18.38 1.51 11.99
C GLU A 179 -18.60 0.00 11.89
N ASN A 180 -18.49 -0.57 10.69
CA ASN A 180 -18.66 -2.01 10.47
C ASN A 180 -17.34 -2.75 10.67
N LYS A 181 -17.03 -3.06 11.94
CA LYS A 181 -15.82 -3.80 12.33
C LYS A 181 -15.67 -5.15 11.61
N GLU A 182 -16.75 -5.92 11.46
CA GLU A 182 -16.70 -7.22 10.77
C GLU A 182 -16.31 -7.07 9.30
N LEU A 183 -16.84 -6.04 8.64
CA LEU A 183 -16.50 -5.72 7.26
C LEU A 183 -15.03 -5.32 7.13
N CYS A 184 -14.54 -4.41 7.99
CA CYS A 184 -13.16 -3.97 7.96
C CYS A 184 -12.19 -5.14 8.19
N GLU A 185 -12.43 -5.97 9.19
CA GLU A 185 -11.62 -7.17 9.47
C GLU A 185 -11.66 -8.16 8.30
N TRP A 186 -12.83 -8.40 7.71
CA TRP A 186 -12.96 -9.29 6.57
C TRP A 186 -12.20 -8.76 5.35
N LEU A 187 -12.35 -7.47 5.05
CA LEU A 187 -11.71 -6.85 3.90
C LEU A 187 -10.20 -6.83 4.05
N TRP A 188 -9.69 -6.56 5.25
CA TRP A 188 -8.26 -6.65 5.55
C TRP A 188 -7.71 -8.06 5.26
N ARG A 189 -8.38 -9.10 5.76
CA ARG A 189 -8.00 -10.50 5.50
C ARG A 189 -8.12 -10.86 4.02
N TYR A 190 -9.16 -10.39 3.35
CA TYR A 190 -9.34 -10.61 1.91
C TYR A 190 -8.16 -10.02 1.13
N LEU A 191 -7.79 -8.77 1.41
CA LEU A 191 -6.66 -8.11 0.77
C LEU A 191 -5.33 -8.83 1.03
N LEU A 192 -5.13 -9.37 2.24
CA LEU A 192 -3.95 -10.18 2.57
C LEU A 192 -3.91 -11.48 1.77
N GLN A 193 -5.02 -12.21 1.69
CA GLN A 193 -5.12 -13.48 0.97
C GLN A 193 -4.86 -13.31 -0.52
N GLU A 194 -5.32 -12.21 -1.11
CA GLU A 194 -5.08 -11.86 -2.51
C GLU A 194 -3.68 -11.28 -2.77
N GLY A 195 -2.84 -11.12 -1.72
CA GLY A 195 -1.50 -10.54 -1.84
C GLY A 195 -1.47 -9.04 -2.17
N LEU A 196 -2.62 -8.37 -1.99
CA LEU A 196 -2.84 -6.96 -2.36
C LEU A 196 -2.33 -5.98 -1.30
N VAL A 197 -2.17 -6.43 -0.05
CA VAL A 197 -1.53 -5.71 1.05
C VAL A 197 -0.45 -6.56 1.72
N CYS A 198 0.35 -5.97 2.62
CA CYS A 198 1.38 -6.68 3.38
C CYS A 198 0.85 -7.07 4.77
N ASP A 199 1.29 -8.20 5.30
CA ASP A 199 1.02 -8.70 6.66
C ASP A 199 1.73 -7.93 7.77
N ASP A 200 2.65 -7.05 7.38
CA ASP A 200 3.47 -6.17 8.22
C ASP A 200 2.71 -5.06 8.98
N ILE A 201 1.43 -5.23 9.33
CA ILE A 201 0.65 -4.20 10.04
C ILE A 201 -0.08 -4.77 11.22
N VAL A 202 0.29 -4.29 12.41
CA VAL A 202 -0.45 -4.56 13.64
C VAL A 202 -1.53 -3.49 13.79
N LEU A 203 -2.77 -3.86 13.45
CA LEU A 203 -3.96 -3.01 13.58
C LEU A 203 -4.69 -3.37 14.88
N LYS A 204 -4.93 -2.38 15.74
CA LYS A 204 -5.49 -2.58 17.09
C LYS A 204 -7.01 -2.53 17.13
N ASP A 205 -7.62 -1.73 16.25
CA ASP A 205 -9.05 -1.49 16.25
C ASP A 205 -9.64 -1.31 14.82
N SER A 206 -10.95 -1.10 14.76
CA SER A 206 -11.69 -0.93 13.51
C SER A 206 -11.32 0.34 12.78
N ASP A 207 -11.02 1.43 13.49
CA ASP A 207 -10.66 2.71 12.89
C ASP A 207 -9.29 2.62 12.22
N GLU A 208 -8.32 2.04 12.91
CA GLU A 208 -6.99 1.78 12.35
C GLU A 208 -7.12 0.91 11.10
N THR A 209 -7.91 -0.16 11.18
CA THR A 209 -8.14 -1.06 10.05
C THR A 209 -8.76 -0.33 8.87
N TYR A 210 -9.76 0.51 9.11
CA TYR A 210 -10.43 1.30 8.08
C TYR A 210 -9.45 2.25 7.39
N PHE A 211 -8.70 3.07 8.14
CA PHE A 211 -7.78 4.04 7.55
C PHE A 211 -6.60 3.39 6.85
N ALA A 212 -6.11 2.25 7.33
CA ALA A 212 -5.11 1.46 6.63
C ALA A 212 -5.64 0.96 5.28
N ILE A 213 -6.83 0.33 5.25
CA ILE A 213 -7.50 -0.11 4.01
C ILE A 213 -7.63 1.06 3.04
N MET A 214 -8.15 2.19 3.50
CA MET A 214 -8.36 3.36 2.65
C MET A 214 -7.04 3.90 2.10
N GLY A 215 -5.95 3.88 2.88
CA GLY A 215 -4.61 4.25 2.42
C GLY A 215 -4.09 3.34 1.31
N PHE A 216 -4.21 2.03 1.48
CA PHE A 216 -3.84 1.05 0.44
C PHE A 216 -4.64 1.22 -0.85
N LEU A 217 -5.97 1.26 -0.74
CA LEU A 217 -6.84 1.43 -1.89
C LEU A 217 -6.59 2.75 -2.61
N SER A 218 -6.22 3.81 -1.89
CA SER A 218 -5.88 5.12 -2.45
C SER A 218 -4.57 5.14 -3.22
N ALA A 219 -3.61 4.29 -2.85
CA ALA A 219 -2.34 4.12 -3.55
C ALA A 219 -2.43 3.21 -4.78
N TRP A 220 -3.54 2.45 -4.92
CA TRP A 220 -3.74 1.61 -6.09
C TRP A 220 -3.71 2.42 -7.39
N PRO A 221 -2.99 1.92 -8.42
CA PRO A 221 -3.12 2.44 -9.77
C PRO A 221 -4.53 2.19 -10.32
N ASP A 222 -4.87 2.84 -11.42
CA ASP A 222 -6.16 2.62 -12.10
C ASP A 222 -6.29 1.19 -12.65
N THR A 223 -5.16 0.51 -12.89
CA THR A 223 -5.08 -0.87 -13.37
C THR A 223 -4.23 -1.75 -12.45
N ILE A 224 -4.81 -2.86 -11.98
CA ILE A 224 -4.22 -3.74 -10.98
C ILE A 224 -3.98 -5.12 -11.61
N HIS A 225 -2.84 -5.72 -11.30
CA HIS A 225 -2.59 -7.13 -11.63
C HIS A 225 -3.34 -8.01 -10.64
N SER A 226 -4.42 -8.64 -11.09
CA SER A 226 -5.10 -9.68 -10.32
C SER A 226 -4.38 -11.02 -10.52
N PRO A 227 -4.21 -11.82 -9.45
CA PRO A 227 -3.92 -13.24 -9.61
C PRO A 227 -5.00 -13.85 -10.52
N GLY A 228 -4.60 -14.70 -11.46
CA GLY A 228 -5.56 -15.37 -12.35
C GLY A 228 -6.57 -16.21 -11.54
N GLU A 229 -7.83 -16.24 -11.97
CA GLU A 229 -8.94 -16.93 -11.29
C GLU A 229 -8.83 -18.47 -11.24
N THR A 230 -7.69 -19.03 -11.63
CA THR A 230 -7.46 -20.47 -11.60
C THR A 230 -6.12 -20.72 -10.94
N GLY A 231 -6.03 -21.70 -10.05
CA GLY A 231 -4.78 -22.11 -9.38
C GLY A 231 -3.70 -22.67 -10.33
N ASN A 232 -3.65 -22.18 -11.57
CA ASN A 232 -2.65 -22.45 -12.57
C ASN A 232 -1.67 -21.26 -12.64
N PRO A 233 -0.42 -21.41 -12.15
CA PRO A 233 0.63 -20.38 -12.21
C PRO A 233 0.98 -19.90 -13.63
N GLN A 234 0.48 -20.58 -14.67
CA GLN A 234 0.72 -20.26 -16.08
C GLN A 234 -0.37 -19.39 -16.71
N ALA A 235 -1.51 -19.18 -16.03
CA ALA A 235 -2.49 -18.19 -16.47
C ALA A 235 -1.96 -16.80 -16.09
N GLY A 236 -1.47 -16.05 -17.09
CA GLY A 236 -0.85 -14.74 -16.89
C GLY A 236 -1.72 -13.80 -16.04
N ALA A 237 -1.07 -12.93 -15.26
CA ALA A 237 -1.77 -11.95 -14.42
C ALA A 237 -2.76 -11.13 -15.27
N HIS A 238 -4.04 -11.18 -14.92
CA HIS A 238 -5.05 -10.38 -15.59
C HIS A 238 -4.99 -8.95 -15.08
N ILE A 239 -4.85 -8.00 -15.99
CA ILE A 239 -4.95 -6.57 -15.67
C ILE A 239 -6.44 -6.24 -15.58
N VAL A 240 -6.89 -5.85 -14.40
CA VAL A 240 -8.27 -5.41 -14.14
C VAL A 240 -8.25 -3.96 -13.69
N SER A 241 -9.34 -3.23 -13.94
CA SER A 241 -9.43 -1.87 -13.41
C SER A 241 -9.59 -1.89 -11.89
N LYS A 242 -9.16 -0.82 -11.21
CA LYS A 242 -9.39 -0.62 -9.77
C LYS A 242 -10.88 -0.71 -9.43
N GLU A 243 -11.73 -0.19 -10.29
CA GLU A 243 -13.18 -0.20 -10.13
C GLU A 243 -13.74 -1.62 -10.19
N GLU A 244 -13.26 -2.44 -11.13
CA GLU A 244 -13.62 -3.86 -11.24
C GLU A 244 -13.18 -4.64 -10.01
N ALA A 245 -11.95 -4.43 -9.54
CA ALA A 245 -11.43 -5.09 -8.34
C ALA A 245 -12.29 -4.77 -7.11
N LEU A 246 -12.60 -3.50 -6.88
CA LEU A 246 -13.48 -3.06 -5.78
C LEU A 246 -14.89 -3.65 -5.91
N THR A 247 -15.42 -3.74 -7.13
CA THR A 247 -16.73 -4.34 -7.39
C THR A 247 -16.75 -5.83 -7.06
N ARG A 248 -15.68 -6.57 -7.41
CA ARG A 248 -15.54 -8.00 -7.06
C ARG A 248 -15.49 -8.20 -5.55
N MET A 249 -14.74 -7.37 -4.84
CA MET A 249 -14.66 -7.40 -3.37
C MET A 249 -16.03 -7.15 -2.74
N HIS A 250 -16.76 -6.14 -3.21
CA HIS A 250 -18.10 -5.86 -2.72
C HIS A 250 -19.05 -7.05 -2.95
N LYS A 251 -19.02 -7.67 -4.13
CA LYS A 251 -19.81 -8.88 -4.43
C LYS A 251 -19.45 -10.04 -3.49
N ALA A 252 -18.16 -10.28 -3.25
CA ALA A 252 -17.70 -11.32 -2.34
C ALA A 252 -18.18 -11.08 -0.90
N TRP A 253 -18.15 -9.82 -0.44
CA TRP A 253 -18.70 -9.44 0.86
C TRP A 253 -20.21 -9.72 0.95
N MET A 254 -20.98 -9.28 -0.05
CA MET A 254 -22.43 -9.50 -0.10
C MET A 254 -22.77 -11.00 -0.11
N GLN A 255 -21.99 -11.82 -0.81
CA GLN A 255 -22.15 -13.27 -0.79
C GLN A 255 -21.84 -13.87 0.59
N LYS A 256 -20.80 -13.39 1.28
CA LYS A 256 -20.50 -13.80 2.66
C LYS A 256 -21.67 -13.47 3.59
N GLN A 257 -22.18 -12.23 3.52
CA GLN A 257 -23.33 -11.80 4.31
C GLN A 257 -24.58 -12.64 4.01
N TYR A 258 -24.85 -12.91 2.73
CA TYR A 258 -25.95 -13.79 2.33
C TYR A 258 -25.81 -15.19 2.93
N ARG A 259 -24.64 -15.82 2.83
CA ARG A 259 -24.38 -17.14 3.45
C ARG A 259 -24.53 -17.13 4.98
N LYS A 260 -24.11 -16.04 5.63
CA LYS A 260 -24.30 -15.86 7.08
C LYS A 260 -25.79 -15.72 7.44
N SER A 261 -26.57 -15.01 6.62
CA SER A 261 -28.02 -14.88 6.80
C SER A 261 -28.77 -16.20 6.53
N LEU A 262 -28.20 -17.08 5.72
CA LEU A 262 -28.70 -18.44 5.48
C LEU A 262 -28.34 -19.44 6.59
N SER A 263 -27.68 -19.01 7.68
CA SER A 263 -27.36 -19.89 8.81
C SER A 263 -28.58 -20.44 9.58
N SER A 264 -29.80 -20.23 9.09
CA SER A 264 -30.95 -21.08 9.39
C SER A 264 -31.24 -22.04 8.22
N ASN A 265 -30.91 -23.33 8.45
CA ASN A 265 -31.42 -24.51 7.76
C ASN A 265 -30.88 -24.81 6.34
N GLU A 266 -29.60 -25.17 6.20
CA GLU A 266 -29.16 -25.98 5.06
C GLU A 266 -29.78 -27.39 5.16
N VAL A 267 -30.91 -27.59 4.47
CA VAL A 267 -31.49 -28.92 4.28
C VAL A 267 -30.77 -29.59 3.12
N LYS A 268 -29.93 -30.59 3.42
CA LYS A 268 -29.30 -31.43 2.38
C LYS A 268 -30.36 -32.28 1.70
N LEU A 269 -30.69 -31.95 0.46
CA LEU A 269 -31.56 -32.75 -0.39
C LEU A 269 -30.74 -33.74 -1.23
N SER A 270 -31.33 -34.91 -1.49
CA SER A 270 -30.71 -35.89 -2.41
C SER A 270 -30.68 -35.36 -3.85
N LYS A 271 -29.73 -35.82 -4.67
CA LYS A 271 -29.69 -35.49 -6.13
C LYS A 271 -31.02 -35.79 -6.84
N SER A 272 -31.68 -36.88 -6.47
CA SER A 272 -32.99 -37.24 -7.03
C SER A 272 -34.06 -36.20 -6.70
N THR A 273 -34.09 -35.74 -5.44
CA THR A 273 -35.02 -34.70 -4.98
C THR A 273 -34.77 -33.37 -5.68
N ILE A 274 -33.51 -32.96 -5.83
CA ILE A 274 -33.13 -31.74 -6.56
C ILE A 274 -33.58 -31.83 -8.02
N ASN A 275 -33.36 -32.96 -8.68
CA ASN A 275 -33.79 -33.15 -10.07
C ASN A 275 -35.31 -33.04 -10.23
N LYS A 276 -36.08 -33.59 -9.29
CA LYS A 276 -37.55 -33.47 -9.30
C LYS A 276 -38.01 -32.03 -9.09
N LEU A 277 -37.41 -31.31 -8.14
CA LEU A 277 -37.73 -29.89 -7.90
C LEU A 277 -37.43 -29.02 -9.14
N ASN A 278 -36.28 -29.24 -9.78
CA ASN A 278 -35.91 -28.53 -11.01
C ASN A 278 -36.84 -28.88 -12.18
N MET A 279 -37.33 -30.12 -12.26
CA MET A 279 -38.34 -30.48 -13.27
C MET A 279 -39.67 -29.76 -13.05
N ILE A 280 -40.09 -29.57 -11.79
CA ILE A 280 -41.30 -28.84 -11.46
C ILE A 280 -41.11 -27.36 -11.81
N GLU A 281 -40.00 -26.74 -11.40
CA GLU A 281 -39.68 -25.34 -11.75
C GLU A 281 -39.70 -25.10 -13.26
N ARG A 282 -39.12 -26.00 -14.07
CA ARG A 282 -39.15 -25.88 -15.53
C ARG A 282 -40.56 -25.96 -16.13
N LYS A 283 -41.49 -26.66 -15.47
CA LYS A 283 -42.87 -26.80 -15.94
C LYS A 283 -43.79 -25.68 -15.45
N THR A 284 -43.54 -25.15 -14.26
CA THR A 284 -44.46 -24.20 -13.60
C THR A 284 -43.91 -22.78 -13.51
N GLY A 285 -42.60 -22.58 -13.69
CA GLY A 285 -41.91 -21.32 -13.45
C GLY A 285 -41.74 -20.98 -11.95
N VAL A 286 -42.17 -21.87 -11.05
CA VAL A 286 -42.13 -21.64 -9.60
C VAL A 286 -40.83 -22.17 -9.01
N LYS A 287 -40.15 -21.35 -8.21
CA LYS A 287 -38.84 -21.71 -7.62
C LYS A 287 -38.97 -22.87 -6.62
N PRO A 288 -37.96 -23.76 -6.52
CA PRO A 288 -37.94 -24.91 -5.60
C PRO A 288 -38.28 -24.59 -4.14
N GLY A 289 -37.83 -23.45 -3.62
CA GLY A 289 -38.12 -23.06 -2.24
C GLY A 289 -39.61 -22.79 -1.96
N VAL A 290 -40.33 -22.23 -2.95
CA VAL A 290 -41.77 -21.99 -2.85
C VAL A 290 -42.54 -23.31 -2.95
N ILE A 291 -42.13 -24.20 -3.87
CA ILE A 291 -42.70 -25.54 -4.01
C ILE A 291 -42.63 -26.32 -2.69
N ILE A 292 -41.48 -26.28 -2.01
CA ILE A 292 -41.30 -26.93 -0.71
C ILE A 292 -42.21 -26.30 0.34
N GLY A 293 -42.31 -24.97 0.38
CA GLY A 293 -43.19 -24.26 1.31
C GLY A 293 -44.65 -24.66 1.15
N ASP A 294 -45.17 -24.63 -0.08
CA ASP A 294 -46.55 -24.99 -0.39
C ASP A 294 -46.85 -26.45 0.02
N TYR A 295 -45.90 -27.37 -0.21
CA TYR A 295 -46.05 -28.78 0.17
C TYR A 295 -46.05 -28.98 1.68
N VAL A 296 -45.20 -28.25 2.41
CA VAL A 296 -45.17 -28.27 3.87
C VAL A 296 -46.46 -27.74 4.45
N ASP A 297 -46.98 -26.63 3.92
CA ASP A 297 -48.24 -26.02 4.35
C ASP A 297 -49.44 -26.94 4.06
N GLU A 298 -49.46 -27.60 2.90
CA GLU A 298 -50.50 -28.57 2.56
C GLU A 298 -50.49 -29.77 3.53
N LEU A 299 -49.31 -30.33 3.81
CA LEU A 299 -49.16 -31.44 4.75
C LEU A 299 -49.51 -31.04 6.18
N TYR A 300 -49.08 -29.86 6.62
CA TYR A 300 -49.40 -29.33 7.94
C TYR A 300 -50.91 -29.13 8.12
N ASN A 301 -51.58 -28.57 7.12
CA ASN A 301 -53.03 -28.37 7.14
C ASN A 301 -53.81 -29.69 7.11
N LYS A 302 -53.28 -30.74 6.48
CA LYS A 302 -53.86 -32.10 6.54
C LYS A 302 -53.72 -32.75 7.91
N LEU A 303 -52.64 -32.48 8.64
CA LEU A 303 -52.39 -33.00 9.98
C LEU A 303 -53.19 -32.29 11.08
N LYS A 304 -53.71 -31.08 10.80
CA LYS A 304 -54.49 -30.27 11.74
C LYS A 304 -56.00 -30.57 11.70
N LYS A 305 -56.44 -31.41 10.76
CA LYS A 305 -57.80 -31.97 10.69
C LYS A 305 -57.85 -33.32 11.41
#